data_AF-A0A2V9YZ88-F1
#
_entry.id   AF-A0A2V9YZ88-F1
#
_cell.length_a   1.000
_cell.length_b   1.000
_cell.length_c   1.000
_cell.angle_alpha   90.00
_cell.angle_beta   90.00
_cell.angle_gamma   90.00
#
_symmetry.space_group_name_H-M   'P 1'
#
loop_
_entity.id
_entity.type
_entity.pdbx_description
1 polymer ?
#
loop_
_entity_poly.entity_id
_entity_poly.type
_entity_poly.pdbx_seq_one_letter_code
_entity_poly.pdbx_strand_id
1 'polypeptide(L)'
;MSNRSVEIPTSARGAGRYLDRLSKALPGSRHWTGRGSREFWPEGGKLAISISLQVEANQQTERTFPAAENKLPDLVACKWREYGFKEGIPRLLEVFQRRRVRVTAHMAGGAVDRYPELAREVVERGHEPAVLGQSWAASRAITPEEERASVECDIKSVTRASGMRPVGFHAHCLRRTQHTLEILQDLGFLYHIDDVSRDEPFVVPVRGKPFGVVPFTIG
;
A
#
# COMPACT_ATOMS: atom_id res chain seq x y z
N MET A 1 -26.95 -17.33 -4.61
CA MET A 1 -25.52 -17.41 -4.98
C MET A 1 -24.71 -16.85 -3.82
N SER A 2 -23.95 -17.72 -3.13
CA SER A 2 -23.24 -17.38 -1.89
C SER A 2 -21.99 -16.56 -2.21
N ASN A 3 -22.03 -15.26 -1.95
CA ASN A 3 -20.90 -14.35 -2.12
C ASN A 3 -19.89 -14.58 -0.97
N ARG A 4 -18.94 -15.50 -1.15
CA ARG A 4 -17.83 -15.67 -0.21
C ARG A 4 -16.70 -14.73 -0.64
N SER A 5 -16.34 -13.82 0.25
CA SER A 5 -15.21 -12.92 0.07
C SER A 5 -13.93 -13.75 -0.06
N VAL A 6 -13.09 -13.45 -1.05
CA VAL A 6 -11.72 -13.98 -1.08
C VAL A 6 -11.00 -13.45 0.17
N GLU A 7 -10.70 -14.34 1.11
CA GLU A 7 -9.95 -13.99 2.31
C GLU A 7 -8.48 -13.81 1.94
N ILE A 8 -7.97 -12.59 2.16
CA ILE A 8 -6.53 -12.33 2.13
C ILE A 8 -5.94 -13.04 3.35
N PRO A 9 -4.94 -13.94 3.18
CA PRO A 9 -4.39 -14.67 4.31
C PRO A 9 -3.76 -13.72 5.33
N THR A 10 -4.32 -13.68 6.54
CA THR A 10 -3.86 -12.83 7.66
C THR A 10 -2.61 -13.38 8.36
N SER A 11 -2.00 -14.47 7.86
CA SER A 11 -0.82 -15.10 8.47
C SER A 11 0.29 -15.36 7.46
N ALA A 12 1.55 -15.22 7.91
CA ALA A 12 2.76 -15.44 7.12
C ALA A 12 2.83 -16.84 6.46
N ARG A 13 2.19 -17.86 7.06
CA ARG A 13 2.12 -19.22 6.48
C ARG A 13 1.14 -19.34 5.30
N GLY A 14 0.05 -18.58 5.30
CA GLY A 14 -0.91 -18.54 4.18
C GLY A 14 -0.36 -17.77 2.97
N ALA A 15 0.38 -16.69 3.24
CA ALA A 15 1.07 -15.89 2.23
C ALA A 15 2.13 -16.70 1.45
N GLY A 16 2.90 -17.56 2.11
CA GLY A 16 3.90 -18.40 1.45
C GLY A 16 3.31 -19.33 0.39
N ARG A 17 2.13 -19.92 0.64
CA ARG A 17 1.42 -20.76 -0.35
C ARG A 17 0.85 -19.95 -1.52
N TYR A 18 0.45 -18.69 -1.28
CA TYR A 18 -0.05 -17.80 -2.31
C TYR A 18 1.09 -17.30 -3.22
N LEU A 19 2.21 -16.88 -2.63
CA LEU A 19 3.41 -16.46 -3.37
C LEU A 19 4.07 -17.62 -4.14
N ASP A 20 4.07 -18.85 -3.59
CA ASP A 20 4.56 -20.05 -4.29
C ASP A 20 3.66 -20.44 -5.48
N ARG A 21 2.35 -20.17 -5.41
CA ARG A 21 1.45 -20.32 -6.57
C ARG A 21 1.71 -19.25 -7.63
N LEU A 22 1.92 -18.00 -7.23
CA LEU A 22 2.24 -16.90 -8.16
C LEU A 22 3.61 -17.10 -8.84
N SER A 23 4.63 -17.56 -8.11
CA SER A 23 5.96 -17.80 -8.67
C SER A 23 5.97 -18.94 -9.71
N LYS A 24 5.15 -19.97 -9.52
CA LYS A 24 4.97 -21.08 -10.48
C LYS A 24 4.12 -20.71 -11.70
N ALA A 25 3.25 -19.70 -11.57
CA ALA A 25 2.35 -19.26 -12.63
C ALA A 25 2.99 -18.26 -13.62
N LEU A 26 4.21 -17.78 -13.35
CA LEU A 26 4.81 -16.67 -14.10
C LEU A 26 6.14 -17.05 -14.75
N PRO A 27 6.14 -17.37 -16.06
CA PRO A 27 7.37 -17.50 -16.84
C PRO A 27 7.88 -16.11 -17.24
N GLY A 28 9.16 -15.85 -16.98
CA GLY A 28 9.87 -14.71 -17.52
C GLY A 28 9.72 -14.63 -19.04
N SER A 29 9.45 -13.42 -19.53
CA SER A 29 9.32 -13.03 -20.94
C SER A 29 8.46 -13.97 -21.80
N ARG A 30 7.13 -13.86 -21.71
CA ARG A 30 6.25 -14.38 -22.77
C ARG A 30 5.84 -13.25 -23.71
N HIS A 31 6.10 -13.43 -25.01
CA HIS A 31 5.34 -12.76 -26.06
C HIS A 31 3.86 -13.13 -25.90
N TRP A 32 2.98 -12.13 -25.89
CA TRP A 32 1.54 -12.31 -25.76
C TRP A 32 0.99 -13.03 -27.00
N THR A 33 0.59 -14.30 -26.86
CA THR A 33 0.06 -15.13 -27.96
C THR A 33 -1.46 -15.20 -28.01
N GLY A 34 -2.16 -14.30 -27.30
CA GLY A 34 -3.63 -14.19 -27.37
C GLY A 34 -4.43 -15.38 -26.78
N ARG A 35 -3.77 -16.37 -26.16
CA ARG A 35 -4.44 -17.43 -25.38
C ARG A 35 -3.78 -17.57 -24.01
N GLY A 36 -4.28 -16.79 -23.04
CA GLY A 36 -3.91 -16.94 -21.64
C GLY A 36 -4.33 -18.31 -21.11
N SER A 37 -3.42 -18.97 -20.39
CA SER A 37 -3.68 -20.17 -19.60
C SER A 37 -4.92 -19.94 -18.72
N ARG A 38 -5.85 -20.90 -18.72
CA ARG A 38 -7.01 -20.88 -17.83
C ARG A 38 -6.52 -20.76 -16.37
N GLU A 39 -7.07 -19.76 -15.68
CA GLU A 39 -7.03 -19.51 -14.22
C GLU A 39 -5.82 -18.75 -13.63
N PHE A 40 -5.47 -17.58 -14.19
CA PHE A 40 -4.60 -16.61 -13.48
C PHE A 40 -5.31 -16.02 -12.24
N TRP A 41 -6.57 -15.61 -12.41
CA TRP A 41 -7.40 -15.09 -11.32
C TRP A 41 -8.20 -16.21 -10.63
N PRO A 42 -8.42 -16.10 -9.31
CA PRO A 42 -9.25 -17.06 -8.58
C PRO A 42 -10.65 -17.13 -9.18
N GLU A 43 -11.29 -18.30 -9.05
CA GLU A 43 -12.68 -18.52 -9.45
C GLU A 43 -12.98 -18.21 -10.93
N GLY A 44 -11.97 -18.28 -11.80
CA GLY A 44 -12.13 -17.98 -13.22
C GLY A 44 -12.35 -16.49 -13.52
N GLY A 45 -11.95 -15.61 -12.61
CA GLY A 45 -11.99 -14.17 -12.82
C GLY A 45 -11.28 -13.74 -14.11
N LYS A 46 -11.80 -12.69 -14.75
CA LYS A 46 -11.23 -12.12 -15.98
C LYS A 46 -10.51 -10.80 -15.76
N LEU A 47 -10.79 -10.13 -14.64
CA LEU A 47 -10.24 -8.85 -14.24
C LEU A 47 -10.21 -8.80 -12.71
N ALA A 48 -9.10 -8.32 -12.16
CA ALA A 48 -9.03 -7.90 -10.77
C ALA A 48 -9.00 -6.37 -10.73
N ILE A 49 -9.75 -5.80 -9.79
CA ILE A 49 -9.74 -4.36 -9.52
C ILE A 49 -9.16 -4.18 -8.12
N SER A 50 -8.02 -3.51 -8.04
CA SER A 50 -7.44 -3.08 -6.77
C SER A 50 -7.79 -1.62 -6.53
N ILE A 51 -8.31 -1.31 -5.34
CA ILE A 51 -8.58 0.07 -4.91
C ILE A 51 -7.61 0.42 -3.80
N SER A 52 -6.78 1.43 -4.04
CA SER A 52 -5.80 1.95 -3.08
C SER A 52 -6.33 3.20 -2.40
N LEU A 53 -6.56 3.13 -1.09
CA LEU A 53 -6.92 4.28 -0.25
C LEU A 53 -5.64 4.87 0.35
N GLN A 54 -5.27 6.09 -0.02
CA GLN A 54 -4.12 6.77 0.57
C GLN A 54 -4.51 7.44 1.89
N VAL A 55 -3.80 7.13 2.98
CA VAL A 55 -3.99 7.70 4.31
C VAL A 55 -2.73 8.47 4.70
N GLU A 56 -2.63 9.71 4.18
CA GLU A 56 -1.39 10.50 4.17
C GLU A 56 -1.53 11.94 4.70
N ALA A 57 -2.73 12.36 5.12
CA ALA A 57 -2.92 13.78 5.42
C ALA A 57 -2.00 14.25 6.57
N ASN A 58 -1.48 15.47 6.40
CA ASN A 58 -0.45 16.08 7.25
C ASN A 58 0.96 15.50 7.11
N GLN A 59 1.23 14.66 6.09
CA GLN A 59 2.59 14.28 5.68
C GLN A 59 3.07 15.02 4.41
N GLN A 60 2.18 15.77 3.75
CA GLN A 60 2.56 16.54 2.56
C GLN A 60 3.40 17.78 2.91
N THR A 61 4.54 17.93 2.25
CA THR A 61 5.36 19.15 2.26
C THR A 61 5.05 20.06 1.07
N GLU A 62 4.40 19.54 0.03
CA GLU A 62 3.98 20.31 -1.12
C GLU A 62 2.81 21.25 -0.78
N ARG A 63 2.85 22.43 -1.39
CA ARG A 63 1.89 23.50 -1.17
C ARG A 63 0.68 23.28 -2.07
N THR A 64 -0.42 22.80 -1.50
CA THR A 64 -1.71 22.70 -2.20
C THR A 64 -2.27 24.07 -2.60
N PHE A 65 -1.89 25.11 -1.87
CA PHE A 65 -2.26 26.51 -2.11
C PHE A 65 -1.02 27.34 -2.39
N PRO A 66 -1.10 28.45 -3.17
CA PRO A 66 0.02 29.36 -3.34
C PRO A 66 0.62 29.74 -1.98
N ALA A 67 1.94 29.82 -1.94
CA ALA A 67 2.65 30.25 -0.76
C ALA A 67 2.07 31.55 -0.22
N ALA A 68 1.67 31.59 1.05
CA ALA A 68 1.59 32.88 1.73
C ALA A 68 2.98 33.54 1.61
N GLU A 69 3.02 34.79 1.14
CA GLU A 69 4.27 35.57 1.01
C GLU A 69 5.00 35.75 2.37
N ASN A 70 4.31 35.41 3.46
CA ASN A 70 4.68 35.68 4.84
C ASN A 70 4.99 34.34 5.54
N LYS A 71 5.93 34.32 6.48
CA LYS A 71 6.31 33.14 7.30
C LYS A 71 5.21 32.66 8.28
N LEU A 72 3.95 33.00 8.03
CA LEU A 72 2.81 32.61 8.86
C LEU A 72 2.37 31.17 8.54
N PRO A 73 1.85 30.42 9.52
CA PRO A 73 1.28 29.10 9.28
C PRO A 73 0.14 29.15 8.24
N ASP A 74 0.19 28.25 7.25
CA ASP A 74 -0.88 28.09 6.26
C ASP A 74 -2.06 27.31 6.87
N LEU A 75 -2.99 28.05 7.48
CA LEU A 75 -4.16 27.49 8.15
C LEU A 75 -5.12 26.80 7.18
N VAL A 76 -5.20 27.26 5.93
CA VAL A 76 -6.10 26.68 4.91
C VAL A 76 -5.59 25.32 4.48
N ALA A 77 -4.28 25.20 4.21
CA ALA A 77 -3.65 23.90 3.94
C ALA A 77 -3.83 22.91 5.11
N CYS A 78 -3.72 23.37 6.36
CA CYS A 78 -4.01 22.53 7.53
C CYS A 78 -5.46 22.02 7.54
N LYS A 79 -6.45 22.89 7.28
CA LYS A 79 -7.87 22.48 7.27
C LYS A 79 -8.22 21.57 6.09
N TRP A 80 -7.63 21.81 4.93
CA TRP A 80 -7.77 20.93 3.77
C TRP A 80 -7.24 19.51 4.08
N ARG A 81 -6.09 19.40 4.76
CA ARG A 81 -5.55 18.11 5.20
C ARG A 81 -6.41 17.45 6.29
N GLU A 82 -6.94 18.22 7.24
CA GLU A 82 -7.88 17.71 8.26
C GLU A 82 -9.16 17.10 7.63
N TYR A 83 -9.65 17.65 6.53
CA TYR A 83 -10.86 17.17 5.85
C TYR A 83 -10.73 15.70 5.44
N GLY A 84 -9.56 15.28 4.94
CA GLY A 84 -9.30 13.89 4.55
C GLY A 84 -9.61 12.90 5.67
N PHE A 85 -9.18 13.22 6.90
CA PHE A 85 -9.41 12.37 8.08
C PHE A 85 -10.82 12.54 8.68
N LYS A 86 -11.30 13.78 8.78
CA LYS A 86 -12.59 14.06 9.44
C LYS A 86 -13.80 13.62 8.62
N GLU A 87 -13.70 13.75 7.31
CA GLU A 87 -14.86 13.69 6.40
C GLU A 87 -14.62 12.77 5.20
N GLY A 88 -13.42 12.79 4.62
CA GLY A 88 -13.09 12.05 3.41
C GLY A 88 -13.08 10.53 3.62
N ILE A 89 -12.17 10.05 4.46
CA ILE A 89 -12.02 8.62 4.77
C ILE A 89 -13.31 8.04 5.37
N PRO A 90 -13.96 8.65 6.40
CA PRO A 90 -15.22 8.12 6.92
C PRO A 90 -16.29 7.94 5.84
N ARG A 91 -16.44 8.91 4.93
CA ARG A 91 -17.39 8.80 3.82
C ARG A 91 -17.03 7.68 2.85
N LEU A 92 -15.75 7.49 2.54
CA LEU A 92 -15.29 6.40 1.69
C LEU A 92 -15.54 5.04 2.33
N LEU A 93 -15.29 4.89 3.64
CA LEU A 93 -15.59 3.68 4.41
C LEU A 93 -17.08 3.31 4.34
N GLU A 94 -17.97 4.29 4.44
CA GLU A 94 -19.41 4.10 4.26
C GLU A 94 -19.76 3.61 2.85
N VAL A 95 -19.13 4.17 1.82
CA VAL A 95 -19.32 3.74 0.43
C VAL A 95 -18.84 2.30 0.23
N PHE A 96 -17.63 1.98 0.70
CA PHE A 96 -17.06 0.64 0.59
C PHE A 96 -17.91 -0.41 1.30
N GLN A 97 -18.43 -0.09 2.49
CA GLN A 97 -19.34 -0.97 3.23
C GLN A 97 -20.64 -1.21 2.45
N ARG A 98 -21.30 -0.16 1.95
CA ARG A 98 -22.55 -0.29 1.16
C ARG A 98 -22.35 -1.11 -0.11
N ARG A 99 -21.18 -0.98 -0.74
CA ARG A 99 -20.81 -1.72 -1.95
C ARG A 99 -20.19 -3.09 -1.68
N ARG A 100 -19.92 -3.42 -0.41
CA ARG A 100 -19.23 -4.65 0.02
C ARG A 100 -17.86 -4.82 -0.66
N VAL A 101 -17.15 -3.70 -0.83
CA VAL A 101 -15.81 -3.65 -1.43
C VAL A 101 -14.78 -3.55 -0.32
N ARG A 102 -13.70 -4.33 -0.42
CA ARG A 102 -12.52 -4.19 0.42
C ARG A 102 -11.45 -3.44 -0.34
N VAL A 103 -10.65 -2.65 0.36
CA VAL A 103 -9.58 -1.83 -0.20
C VAL A 103 -8.28 -2.09 0.55
N THR A 104 -7.17 -1.71 -0.05
CA THR A 104 -5.88 -1.60 0.64
C THR A 104 -5.68 -0.14 1.02
N ALA A 105 -5.56 0.12 2.32
CA ALA A 105 -5.28 1.43 2.88
C ALA A 105 -3.77 1.59 3.11
N HIS A 106 -3.14 2.44 2.31
CA HIS A 106 -1.72 2.77 2.42
C HIS A 106 -1.55 3.89 3.44
N MET A 107 -1.03 3.53 4.61
CA MET A 107 -1.03 4.36 5.79
C MET A 107 0.37 4.90 6.09
N ALA A 108 0.51 6.22 6.12
CA ALA A 108 1.75 6.85 6.57
C ALA A 108 1.79 6.87 8.10
N GLY A 109 2.91 6.45 8.71
CA GLY A 109 3.00 6.24 10.15
C GLY A 109 2.64 7.48 10.97
N GLY A 110 3.16 8.65 10.61
CA GLY A 110 2.83 9.89 11.32
C GLY A 110 1.39 10.36 11.13
N ALA A 111 0.69 9.92 10.09
CA ALA A 111 -0.74 10.18 9.91
C ALA A 111 -1.57 9.25 10.82
N VAL A 112 -1.17 7.98 10.91
CA VAL A 112 -1.73 6.99 11.84
C VAL A 112 -1.54 7.41 13.29
N ASP A 113 -0.36 7.91 13.65
CA ASP A 113 -0.07 8.33 15.02
C ASP A 113 -0.96 9.49 15.48
N ARG A 114 -1.41 10.32 14.54
CA ARG A 114 -2.31 11.45 14.80
C ARG A 114 -3.77 11.03 14.90
N TYR A 115 -4.19 10.04 14.10
CA TYR A 115 -5.58 9.56 14.02
C TYR A 115 -5.66 8.03 14.18
N PRO A 116 -5.20 7.48 15.33
CA PRO A 116 -5.10 6.04 15.51
C PRO A 116 -6.46 5.34 15.51
N GLU A 117 -7.52 6.01 15.93
CA GLU A 117 -8.90 5.52 15.88
C GLU A 117 -9.37 5.25 14.46
N LEU A 118 -9.00 6.10 13.50
CA LEU A 118 -9.41 5.90 12.11
C LEU A 118 -8.64 4.75 11.46
N ALA A 119 -7.34 4.62 11.75
CA ALA A 119 -6.55 3.48 11.29
C ALA A 119 -7.10 2.15 11.84
N ARG A 120 -7.55 2.14 13.10
CA ARG A 120 -8.24 0.99 13.71
C ARG A 120 -9.55 0.68 12.99
N GLU A 121 -10.39 1.69 12.78
CA GLU A 121 -11.69 1.54 12.13
C GLU A 121 -11.57 0.97 10.71
N VAL A 122 -10.59 1.44 9.93
CA VAL A 122 -10.29 0.92 8.59
C VAL A 122 -10.09 -0.60 8.62
N VAL A 123 -9.30 -1.08 9.58
CA VAL A 123 -8.99 -2.51 9.72
C VAL A 123 -10.16 -3.29 10.32
N GLU A 124 -10.86 -2.75 11.31
CA GLU A 124 -12.08 -3.36 11.88
C GLU A 124 -13.18 -3.57 10.83
N ARG A 125 -13.27 -2.67 9.83
CA ARG A 125 -14.17 -2.81 8.68
C ARG A 125 -13.67 -3.79 7.60
N GLY A 126 -12.52 -4.44 7.84
CA GLY A 126 -11.98 -5.51 6.99
C GLY A 126 -11.16 -5.04 5.79
N HIS A 127 -10.64 -3.81 5.83
CA HIS A 127 -9.69 -3.32 4.84
C HIS A 127 -8.25 -3.69 5.22
N GLU A 128 -7.40 -3.87 4.21
CA GLU A 128 -5.99 -4.22 4.41
C GLU A 128 -5.19 -2.96 4.77
N PRO A 129 -4.40 -2.95 5.86
CA PRO A 129 -3.40 -1.93 6.11
C PRO A 129 -2.10 -2.26 5.36
N ALA A 130 -1.62 -1.28 4.62
CA ALA A 130 -0.31 -1.27 3.98
C ALA A 130 0.49 -0.06 4.50
N VAL A 131 1.82 -0.13 4.40
CA VAL A 131 2.68 1.01 4.72
C VAL A 131 2.77 1.95 3.52
N LEU A 132 2.48 3.23 3.75
CA LEU A 132 2.91 4.31 2.87
C LEU A 132 4.23 4.86 3.42
N GLY A 133 5.35 4.40 2.85
CA GLY A 133 6.69 4.65 3.36
C GLY A 133 7.23 6.02 2.96
N GLN A 134 8.03 6.59 3.88
CA GLN A 134 8.88 7.80 3.80
C GLN A 134 8.34 9.03 3.05
N SER A 135 8.24 10.15 3.76
CA SER A 135 7.77 11.44 3.25
C SER A 135 8.63 12.04 2.12
N TRP A 136 8.04 13.01 1.42
CA TRP A 136 8.61 13.82 0.33
C TRP A 136 10.09 14.24 0.46
N ALA A 137 10.59 14.51 1.66
CA ALA A 137 11.95 15.03 1.87
C ALA A 137 13.06 13.96 1.77
N ALA A 138 12.71 12.68 1.93
CA ALA A 138 13.66 11.60 2.21
C ALA A 138 14.09 10.79 0.98
N SER A 139 13.34 10.83 -0.12
CA SER A 139 13.44 9.78 -1.16
C SER A 139 14.74 9.76 -2.00
N ARG A 140 15.71 10.65 -1.74
CA ARG A 140 16.95 10.73 -2.56
C ARG A 140 18.26 10.88 -1.78
N ALA A 141 18.21 11.02 -0.45
CA ALA A 141 19.41 11.31 0.35
C ALA A 141 19.46 10.57 1.69
N ILE A 142 18.68 9.49 1.86
CA ILE A 142 18.73 8.67 3.08
C ILE A 142 19.63 7.46 2.91
N THR A 143 20.28 7.05 4.00
CA THR A 143 21.04 5.79 4.04
C THR A 143 20.09 4.57 4.13
N PRO A 144 20.58 3.36 3.80
CA PRO A 144 19.78 2.13 3.98
C PRO A 144 19.30 1.94 5.43
N GLU A 145 20.08 2.37 6.41
CA GLU A 145 19.74 2.29 7.84
C GLU A 145 18.60 3.25 8.20
N GLU A 146 18.65 4.47 7.68
CA GLU A 146 17.58 5.47 7.85
C GLU A 146 16.28 5.04 7.17
N GLU A 147 16.37 4.47 5.96
CA GLU A 147 15.23 3.89 5.26
C GLU A 147 14.61 2.75 6.07
N ARG A 148 15.43 1.80 6.53
CA ARG A 148 14.98 0.68 7.37
C ARG A 148 14.32 1.17 8.66
N ALA A 149 14.94 2.11 9.36
CA ALA A 149 14.41 2.66 10.60
C ALA A 149 13.05 3.34 10.39
N SER A 150 12.86 4.03 9.27
CA SER A 150 11.56 4.63 8.95
C SER A 150 10.49 3.61 8.64
N VAL A 151 10.79 2.59 7.82
CA VAL A 151 9.82 1.54 7.52
C VAL A 151 9.45 0.77 8.79
N GLU A 152 10.41 0.53 9.68
CA GLU A 152 10.15 -0.04 11.02
C GLU A 152 9.27 0.87 11.89
N CYS A 153 9.44 2.19 11.79
CA CYS A 153 8.58 3.16 12.48
C CYS A 153 7.13 3.08 11.95
N ASP A 154 6.95 3.11 10.63
CA ASP A 154 5.63 3.00 9.99
C ASP A 154 4.93 1.69 10.37
N ILE A 155 5.65 0.57 10.34
CA ILE A 155 5.17 -0.72 10.83
C ILE A 155 4.65 -0.62 12.26
N LYS A 156 5.43 0.00 13.16
CA LYS A 156 5.06 0.13 14.59
C LYS A 156 3.81 0.97 14.75
N SER A 157 3.71 2.09 14.05
CA SER A 157 2.54 2.99 14.12
C SER A 157 1.28 2.29 13.62
N VAL A 158 1.33 1.67 12.42
CA VAL A 158 0.20 0.93 11.84
C VAL A 158 -0.21 -0.25 12.72
N THR A 159 0.76 -1.06 13.18
CA THR A 159 0.47 -2.24 14.01
C THR A 159 -0.12 -1.85 15.36
N ARG A 160 0.41 -0.79 15.99
CA ARG A 160 -0.07 -0.32 17.30
C ARG A 160 -1.50 0.23 17.22
N ALA A 161 -1.83 0.98 16.17
CA ALA A 161 -3.16 1.57 16.01
C ALA A 161 -4.21 0.52 15.61
N SER A 162 -3.88 -0.31 14.62
CA SER A 162 -4.84 -1.21 13.98
C SER A 162 -4.88 -2.64 14.53
N GLY A 163 -3.86 -3.06 15.29
CA GLY A 163 -3.70 -4.44 15.73
C GLY A 163 -3.24 -5.41 14.65
N MET A 164 -3.03 -4.95 13.41
CA MET A 164 -2.60 -5.79 12.29
C MET A 164 -1.26 -5.32 11.73
N ARG A 165 -0.35 -6.27 11.49
CA ARG A 165 0.93 -6.00 10.85
C ARG A 165 0.73 -5.78 9.35
N PRO A 166 1.17 -4.64 8.77
CA PRO A 166 1.09 -4.43 7.33
C PRO A 166 2.05 -5.34 6.58
N VAL A 167 1.63 -5.83 5.41
CA VAL A 167 2.41 -6.73 4.53
C VAL A 167 2.59 -6.19 3.11
N GLY A 168 1.88 -5.11 2.76
CA GLY A 168 2.04 -4.36 1.53
C GLY A 168 2.78 -3.05 1.76
N PHE A 169 3.55 -2.62 0.76
CA PHE A 169 4.32 -1.37 0.78
C PHE A 169 4.05 -0.50 -0.45
N HIS A 170 3.96 0.81 -0.22
CA HIS A 170 3.90 1.85 -1.23
C HIS A 170 4.91 2.93 -0.84
N ALA A 171 5.91 3.19 -1.67
CA ALA A 171 6.80 4.32 -1.50
C ALA A 171 6.06 5.61 -1.87
N HIS A 172 6.26 6.65 -1.07
CA HIS A 172 5.77 7.97 -1.41
C HIS A 172 6.26 8.40 -2.80
N CYS A 173 5.34 8.87 -3.65
CA CYS A 173 5.59 9.24 -5.04
C CYS A 173 6.25 8.13 -5.89
N LEU A 174 6.09 6.86 -5.52
CA LEU A 174 6.73 5.69 -6.17
C LEU A 174 8.27 5.76 -6.13
N ARG A 175 8.85 6.56 -5.23
CA ARG A 175 10.30 6.83 -5.17
C ARG A 175 11.00 5.93 -4.17
N ARG A 176 11.26 4.69 -4.59
CA ARG A 176 12.13 3.74 -3.86
C ARG A 176 13.61 4.07 -4.04
N THR A 177 14.43 3.63 -3.09
CA THR A 177 15.89 3.52 -3.26
C THR A 177 16.22 2.17 -3.90
N GLN A 178 17.49 1.97 -4.24
CA GLN A 178 17.99 0.66 -4.69
C GLN A 178 17.96 -0.42 -3.60
N HIS A 179 17.87 -0.02 -2.32
CA HIS A 179 17.90 -0.91 -1.16
C HIS A 179 16.50 -1.28 -0.65
N THR A 180 15.45 -0.57 -1.09
CA THR A 180 14.08 -0.73 -0.58
C THR A 180 13.62 -2.20 -0.61
N LEU A 181 13.74 -2.90 -1.73
CA LEU A 181 13.20 -4.27 -1.84
C LEU A 181 13.89 -5.25 -0.88
N GLU A 182 15.19 -5.06 -0.69
CA GLU A 182 15.99 -5.84 0.24
C GLU A 182 15.58 -5.58 1.69
N ILE A 183 15.38 -4.31 2.06
CA ILE A 183 14.86 -3.89 3.37
C ILE A 183 13.46 -4.47 3.60
N LEU A 184 12.55 -4.34 2.62
CA LEU A 184 11.19 -4.86 2.71
C LEU A 184 11.17 -6.38 2.88
N GLN A 185 12.04 -7.10 2.16
CA GLN A 185 12.20 -8.54 2.33
C GLN A 185 12.68 -8.91 3.74
N ASP A 186 13.67 -8.19 4.29
CA ASP A 186 14.18 -8.44 5.65
C ASP A 186 13.14 -8.12 6.73
N LEU A 187 12.27 -7.13 6.46
CA LEU A 187 11.14 -6.76 7.31
C LEU A 187 9.90 -7.65 7.08
N GLY A 188 9.96 -8.61 6.16
CA GLY A 188 8.88 -9.58 5.95
C GLY A 188 7.64 -9.03 5.24
N PHE A 189 7.78 -7.97 4.44
CA PHE A 189 6.75 -7.58 3.47
C PHE A 189 6.62 -8.65 2.37
N LEU A 190 5.42 -8.71 1.78
CA LEU A 190 5.10 -9.70 0.74
C LEU A 190 5.09 -9.07 -0.66
N TYR A 191 4.71 -7.80 -0.76
CA TYR A 191 4.62 -7.10 -2.03
C TYR A 191 4.83 -5.59 -1.90
N HIS A 192 5.15 -4.96 -3.03
CA HIS A 192 5.08 -3.51 -3.19
C HIS A 192 4.22 -3.12 -4.39
N ILE A 193 3.80 -1.86 -4.46
CA ILE A 193 3.05 -1.31 -5.60
C ILE A 193 3.82 -0.32 -6.47
N ASP A 194 5.06 0.00 -6.10
CA ASP A 194 5.95 0.96 -6.78
C ASP A 194 6.52 0.54 -8.15
N ASP A 195 5.72 -0.10 -9.00
CA ASP A 195 6.06 -0.47 -10.37
C ASP A 195 4.90 -0.11 -11.30
N VAL A 196 5.20 0.46 -12.47
CA VAL A 196 4.19 0.93 -13.45
C VAL A 196 4.36 0.26 -14.82
N SER A 197 5.16 -0.81 -14.90
CA SER A 197 5.62 -1.39 -16.17
C SER A 197 4.71 -2.49 -16.71
N ARG A 198 3.67 -2.91 -15.97
CA ARG A 198 2.80 -4.04 -16.33
C ARG A 198 1.36 -3.85 -15.87
N ASP A 199 0.42 -4.53 -16.52
CA ASP A 199 -1.00 -4.56 -16.13
C ASP A 199 -1.33 -5.65 -15.10
N GLU A 200 -0.53 -6.71 -15.06
CA GLU A 200 -0.76 -7.88 -14.21
C GLU A 200 0.29 -7.96 -13.09
N PRO A 201 -0.09 -8.38 -11.87
CA PRO A 201 0.86 -8.67 -10.79
C PRO A 201 1.92 -9.68 -11.20
N PHE A 202 3.13 -9.51 -10.67
CA PHE A 202 4.23 -10.41 -10.96
C PHE A 202 5.17 -10.59 -9.76
N VAL A 203 6.17 -11.47 -9.92
CA VAL A 203 7.22 -11.68 -8.92
C VAL A 203 8.57 -11.27 -9.48
N VAL A 204 9.40 -10.67 -8.63
CA VAL A 204 10.80 -10.38 -8.92
C VAL A 204 11.70 -11.12 -7.95
N PRO A 205 12.88 -11.59 -8.36
CA PRO A 205 13.86 -12.16 -7.44
C PRO A 205 14.55 -11.04 -6.64
N VAL A 206 14.48 -11.10 -5.32
CA VAL A 206 15.24 -10.27 -4.39
C VAL A 206 16.12 -11.20 -3.58
N ARG A 207 17.44 -11.11 -3.75
CA ARG A 207 18.43 -12.05 -3.17
C ARG A 207 18.06 -13.53 -3.37
N GLY A 208 17.59 -13.87 -4.58
CA GLY A 208 17.20 -15.23 -4.97
C GLY A 208 15.86 -15.71 -4.42
N LYS A 209 15.12 -14.89 -3.67
CA LYS A 209 13.77 -15.21 -3.15
C LYS A 209 12.70 -14.39 -3.88
N PRO A 210 11.50 -14.95 -4.11
CA PRO A 210 10.42 -14.23 -4.79
C PRO A 210 9.90 -13.09 -3.92
N PHE A 211 9.64 -11.94 -4.55
CA PHE A 211 8.99 -10.78 -3.95
C PHE A 211 7.86 -10.30 -4.86
N GLY A 212 6.67 -10.05 -4.31
CA GLY A 212 5.50 -9.67 -5.08
C GLY A 212 5.54 -8.23 -5.58
N VAL A 213 5.03 -8.00 -6.78
CA VAL A 213 4.84 -6.69 -7.38
C VAL A 213 3.40 -6.61 -7.86
N VAL A 214 2.65 -5.64 -7.34
CA VAL A 214 1.28 -5.34 -7.80
C VAL A 214 1.34 -3.97 -8.46
N PRO A 215 1.42 -3.90 -9.80
CA PRO A 215 1.64 -2.63 -10.49
C PRO A 215 0.63 -1.54 -10.13
N PHE A 216 1.12 -0.32 -9.99
CA PHE A 216 0.33 0.87 -9.72
C PHE A 216 0.10 1.68 -10.98
N THR A 217 -0.88 2.59 -10.89
CA THR A 217 -1.28 3.48 -11.98
C THR A 217 -0.89 4.92 -11.65
N ILE A 218 -0.40 5.66 -12.65
CA ILE A 218 -0.21 7.11 -12.57
C ILE A 218 -1.26 7.77 -13.47
N GLY A 219 -1.95 8.77 -12.93
CA GLY A 219 -2.98 9.54 -13.63
C GLY A 219 -2.60 10.99 -13.76
#